data_AF-A0A0G0JLL5-F1
#
_entry.id   AF-A0A0G0JLL5-F1
#
_cell.length_a   1.000
_cell.length_b   1.000
_cell.length_c   1.000
_cell.angle_alpha   90.00
_cell.angle_beta   90.00
_cell.angle_gamma   90.00
#
_symmetry.space_group_name_H-M   'P 1'
#
loop_
_entity.id
_entity.type
_entity.pdbx_description
1 polymer ?
#
loop_
_entity_poly.entity_id
_entity_poly.type
_entity_poly.pdbx_seq_one_letter_code
_entity_poly.pdbx_strand_id
1 'polypeptide(L)'
;MTMTHKNKSRFLLVILFLAVVTILAVVFTPRLINQSKVVQTLQTNAKDKEVAELLATMSKNPNKDSQEYKEAREKFCLLTARPVAEREKAIANIHEFLGMPDIPVEFLCSRFNGKPDDSGTDYNSPASEQYEAALFSFTVDPKTNYIVEMGEAERRWGTKGDGTRWFEGMPEYDNTSRYTTKEAIRKVAEEFM
;
A
#
# COMPACT_ATOMS: atom_id res chain seq x y z
N MET A 1 71.09 -31.58 -15.10
CA MET A 1 70.16 -30.44 -15.20
C MET A 1 68.85 -30.87 -14.54
N THR A 2 68.64 -30.48 -13.29
CA THR A 2 67.60 -30.99 -12.40
C THR A 2 66.42 -30.02 -12.41
N MET A 3 65.29 -30.40 -13.03
CA MET A 3 64.07 -29.58 -13.01
C MET A 3 63.28 -29.81 -11.72
N THR A 4 63.06 -28.74 -10.97
CA THR A 4 62.29 -28.70 -9.72
C THR A 4 60.79 -28.59 -10.00
N HIS A 5 60.04 -29.67 -9.73
CA HIS A 5 58.58 -29.69 -9.78
C HIS A 5 57.97 -28.97 -8.55
N LYS A 6 57.93 -27.63 -8.54
CA LYS A 6 57.44 -26.86 -7.36
C LYS A 6 56.03 -26.26 -7.46
N ASN A 7 55.31 -26.40 -8.59
CA ASN A 7 54.02 -25.71 -8.79
C ASN A 7 52.75 -26.58 -8.88
N LYS A 8 52.85 -27.92 -8.85
CA LYS A 8 51.66 -28.80 -8.99
C LYS A 8 50.81 -28.91 -7.72
N SER A 9 51.40 -28.69 -6.54
CA SER A 9 50.71 -28.85 -5.24
C SER A 9 49.68 -27.74 -4.98
N ARG A 10 49.95 -26.49 -5.41
CA ARG A 10 49.02 -25.35 -5.21
C ARG A 10 47.78 -25.44 -6.10
N PHE A 11 47.92 -25.96 -7.32
CA PHE A 11 46.79 -26.13 -8.25
C PHE A 11 45.78 -27.19 -7.77
N LEU A 12 46.28 -28.28 -7.17
CA LEU A 12 45.45 -29.34 -6.60
C LEU A 12 44.59 -28.83 -5.44
N LEU A 13 45.16 -27.99 -4.57
CA LEU A 13 44.43 -27.35 -3.46
C LEU A 13 43.31 -26.42 -3.95
N VAL A 14 43.54 -25.64 -5.00
CA VAL A 14 42.54 -24.73 -5.57
C VAL A 14 41.37 -25.51 -6.22
N ILE A 15 41.67 -26.60 -6.93
CA ILE A 15 40.64 -27.48 -7.52
C ILE A 15 39.80 -28.15 -6.42
N LEU A 16 40.44 -28.61 -5.35
CA LEU A 16 39.76 -29.23 -4.21
C LEU A 16 38.86 -28.21 -3.48
N PHE A 17 39.32 -26.98 -3.31
CA PHE A 17 38.53 -25.90 -2.70
C PHE A 17 37.32 -25.53 -3.56
N LEU A 18 37.49 -25.40 -4.87
CA LEU A 18 36.40 -25.17 -5.82
C LEU A 18 35.37 -26.30 -5.80
N ALA A 19 35.83 -27.57 -5.78
CA ALA A 19 34.96 -28.73 -5.68
C ALA A 19 34.12 -28.71 -4.38
N VAL A 20 34.74 -28.39 -3.25
CA VAL A 20 34.05 -28.26 -1.95
C VAL A 20 33.01 -27.12 -1.98
N VAL A 21 33.36 -25.96 -2.55
CA VAL A 21 32.42 -24.83 -2.68
C VAL A 21 31.25 -25.18 -3.60
N THR A 22 31.49 -25.88 -4.71
CA THR A 22 30.40 -26.33 -5.59
C THR A 22 29.50 -27.37 -4.92
N ILE A 23 30.05 -28.29 -4.13
CA ILE A 23 29.25 -29.29 -3.39
C ILE A 23 28.42 -28.58 -2.29
N LEU A 24 29.02 -27.63 -1.57
CA LEU A 24 28.29 -26.81 -0.59
C LEU A 24 27.17 -26.00 -1.26
N ALA A 25 27.42 -25.36 -2.40
CA ALA A 25 26.40 -24.63 -3.14
C ALA A 25 25.26 -25.56 -3.58
N VAL A 26 25.55 -26.75 -4.12
CA VAL A 26 24.54 -27.71 -4.59
C VAL A 26 23.72 -28.32 -3.44
N VAL A 27 24.32 -28.51 -2.27
CA VAL A 27 23.63 -29.11 -1.11
C VAL A 27 22.84 -28.08 -0.31
N PHE A 28 23.33 -26.84 -0.17
CA PHE A 28 22.69 -25.82 0.66
C PHE A 28 21.65 -24.96 -0.09
N THR A 29 21.79 -24.76 -1.40
CA THR A 29 20.79 -23.99 -2.18
C THR A 29 19.37 -24.58 -2.15
N PRO A 30 19.13 -25.89 -2.35
CA PRO A 30 17.76 -26.42 -2.31
C PRO A 30 17.12 -26.35 -0.90
N ARG A 31 17.93 -26.44 0.16
CA ARG A 31 17.43 -26.32 1.55
C ARG A 31 16.94 -24.90 1.87
N LEU A 32 17.70 -23.88 1.47
CA LEU A 32 17.33 -22.48 1.72
C LEU A 32 16.10 -22.06 0.91
N ILE A 33 15.99 -22.49 -0.35
CA ILE A 33 14.83 -22.21 -1.21
C ILE A 33 13.56 -22.87 -0.65
N ASN A 34 13.65 -24.12 -0.20
CA ASN A 34 12.50 -24.82 0.38
C ASN A 34 12.07 -24.23 1.72
N GLN A 35 13.01 -23.80 2.57
CA GLN A 35 12.67 -23.13 3.82
C GLN A 35 12.00 -21.77 3.59
N SER A 36 12.48 -20.98 2.62
CA SER A 36 11.86 -19.69 2.27
C SER A 36 10.42 -19.86 1.77
N LYS A 37 10.16 -20.85 0.90
CA LYS A 37 8.80 -21.16 0.43
C LYS A 37 7.88 -21.58 1.57
N VAL A 38 8.33 -22.46 2.46
CA VAL A 38 7.52 -22.91 3.62
C VAL A 38 7.18 -21.75 4.55
N VAL A 39 8.14 -20.84 4.83
CA VAL A 39 7.89 -19.65 5.66
C VAL A 39 6.89 -18.71 5.00
N GLN A 40 7.02 -18.48 3.68
CA GLN A 40 6.05 -17.67 2.93
C GLN A 40 4.65 -18.29 2.99
N THR A 41 4.49 -19.58 2.72
CA THR A 41 3.19 -20.26 2.76
C THR A 41 2.55 -20.22 4.16
N LEU A 42 3.34 -20.39 5.22
CA LEU A 42 2.84 -20.30 6.60
C LEU A 42 2.40 -18.88 6.96
N GLN A 43 3.14 -17.86 6.53
CA GLN A 43 2.77 -16.46 6.74
C GLN A 43 1.49 -16.08 5.98
N THR A 44 1.34 -16.54 4.74
CA THR A 44 0.12 -16.34 3.95
C THR A 44 -1.08 -17.01 4.64
N ASN A 45 -0.94 -18.26 5.08
CA ASN A 45 -2.01 -18.96 5.78
C ASN A 45 -2.44 -18.29 7.10
N ALA A 46 -1.49 -17.72 7.84
CA ALA A 46 -1.78 -16.99 9.07
C ALA A 46 -2.53 -15.68 8.78
N LYS A 47 -2.07 -14.92 7.78
CA LYS A 47 -2.72 -13.69 7.32
C LYS A 47 -4.16 -13.97 6.84
N ASP A 48 -4.36 -14.98 6.01
CA ASP A 48 -5.68 -15.30 5.45
C ASP A 48 -6.69 -15.68 6.54
N LYS A 49 -6.22 -16.43 7.55
CA LYS A 49 -7.03 -16.77 8.72
C LYS A 49 -7.45 -15.53 9.51
N GLU A 50 -6.50 -14.64 9.80
CA GLU A 50 -6.78 -13.40 10.53
C GLU A 50 -7.72 -12.48 9.75
N VAL A 51 -7.53 -12.37 8.42
CA VAL A 51 -8.46 -11.65 7.54
C VAL A 51 -9.87 -12.25 7.63
N ALA A 52 -10.01 -13.57 7.55
CA ALA A 52 -11.32 -14.24 7.65
C ALA A 52 -12.00 -13.99 9.01
N GLU A 53 -11.25 -13.98 10.11
CA GLU A 53 -11.75 -13.67 11.45
C GLU A 53 -12.24 -12.22 11.55
N LEU A 54 -11.48 -11.25 11.05
CA LEU A 54 -11.85 -9.84 11.03
C LEU A 54 -13.11 -9.58 10.19
N LEU A 55 -13.21 -10.24 9.02
CA LEU A 55 -14.40 -10.19 8.17
C LEU A 55 -15.63 -10.79 8.88
N ALA A 56 -15.46 -11.91 9.58
CA ALA A 56 -16.54 -12.52 10.35
C ALA A 56 -17.01 -11.61 11.50
N THR A 57 -16.10 -10.93 12.20
CA THR A 57 -16.43 -9.94 13.24
C THR A 57 -17.22 -8.78 12.66
N MET A 58 -16.77 -8.19 11.55
CA MET A 58 -17.50 -7.11 10.86
C MET A 58 -18.87 -7.57 10.35
N SER A 59 -19.00 -8.83 9.90
CA SER A 59 -20.27 -9.40 9.45
C SER A 59 -21.25 -9.65 10.60
N LYS A 60 -20.77 -10.07 11.78
CA LYS A 60 -21.59 -10.29 12.97
C LYS A 60 -22.05 -8.98 13.61
N ASN A 61 -21.26 -7.92 13.45
CA ASN A 61 -21.55 -6.59 13.97
C ASN A 61 -21.73 -5.58 12.83
N PRO A 62 -22.87 -5.62 12.10
CA PRO A 62 -23.07 -4.78 10.92
C PRO A 62 -23.16 -3.28 11.22
N ASN A 63 -23.26 -2.89 12.49
CA ASN A 63 -23.24 -1.48 12.90
C ASN A 63 -21.82 -0.91 12.73
N LYS A 64 -21.62 -0.16 11.65
CA LYS A 64 -20.35 0.49 11.30
C LYS A 64 -19.87 1.52 12.32
N ASP A 65 -20.78 2.04 13.15
CA ASP A 65 -20.44 3.01 14.20
C ASP A 65 -19.97 2.35 15.50
N SER A 66 -20.17 1.03 15.65
CA SER A 66 -19.71 0.30 16.82
C SER A 66 -18.19 0.26 16.90
N GLN A 67 -17.66 0.33 18.13
CA GLN A 67 -16.22 0.25 18.39
C GLN A 67 -15.62 -1.04 17.83
N GLU A 68 -16.32 -2.17 18.02
CA GLU A 68 -15.88 -3.48 17.56
C GLU A 68 -15.75 -3.55 16.02
N TYR A 69 -16.71 -2.97 15.28
CA TYR A 69 -16.59 -2.88 13.82
C TYR A 69 -15.40 -2.00 13.41
N LYS A 70 -15.23 -0.84 14.05
CA LYS A 70 -14.16 0.11 13.72
C LYS A 70 -12.77 -0.49 13.94
N GLU A 71 -12.56 -1.15 15.08
CA GLU A 71 -11.29 -1.82 15.38
C GLU A 71 -11.02 -3.00 14.45
N ALA A 72 -12.04 -3.81 14.13
CA ALA A 72 -11.90 -4.91 13.19
C ALA A 72 -11.57 -4.39 11.78
N ARG A 73 -12.21 -3.29 11.37
CA ARG A 73 -11.98 -2.64 10.08
C ARG A 73 -10.58 -2.05 9.99
N GLU A 74 -10.12 -1.33 11.01
CA GLU A 74 -8.78 -0.75 11.06
C GLU A 74 -7.70 -1.84 10.94
N LYS A 75 -7.80 -2.91 11.75
CA LYS A 75 -6.88 -4.05 11.66
C LYS A 75 -6.90 -4.69 10.28
N PHE A 76 -8.09 -4.88 9.71
CA PHE A 76 -8.23 -5.43 8.35
C PHE A 76 -7.51 -4.54 7.32
N CYS A 77 -7.69 -3.21 7.41
CA CYS A 77 -7.09 -2.26 6.49
C CYS A 77 -5.57 -2.26 6.60
N LEU A 78 -5.01 -2.29 7.82
CA LEU A 78 -3.57 -2.37 8.03
C LEU A 78 -2.97 -3.71 7.56
N LEU A 79 -3.65 -4.83 7.85
CA LEU A 79 -3.19 -6.18 7.49
C LEU A 79 -3.19 -6.41 5.97
N THR A 80 -4.12 -5.78 5.26
CA THR A 80 -4.30 -5.91 3.80
C THR A 80 -3.72 -4.74 3.01
N ALA A 81 -3.06 -3.79 3.68
CA ALA A 81 -2.34 -2.71 3.04
C ALA A 81 -1.15 -3.24 2.23
N ARG A 82 -0.83 -2.55 1.13
CA ARG A 82 0.45 -2.78 0.45
C ARG A 82 1.63 -2.36 1.33
N PRO A 83 2.84 -2.88 1.05
CA PRO A 83 4.06 -2.45 1.73
C PRO A 83 4.20 -0.93 1.73
N VAL A 84 4.76 -0.38 2.82
CA VAL A 84 4.92 1.08 3.00
C VAL A 84 5.61 1.72 1.79
N ALA A 85 6.72 1.13 1.32
CA ALA A 85 7.48 1.63 0.17
C ALA A 85 6.67 1.70 -1.14
N GLU A 86 5.64 0.87 -1.29
CA GLU A 86 4.74 0.96 -2.45
C GLU A 86 3.71 2.08 -2.27
N ARG A 87 3.18 2.24 -1.05
CA ARG A 87 2.23 3.31 -0.73
C ARG A 87 2.87 4.70 -0.77
N GLU A 88 4.16 4.82 -0.46
CA GLU A 88 4.91 6.08 -0.57
C GLU A 88 4.88 6.66 -2.00
N LYS A 89 4.78 5.83 -3.03
CA LYS A 89 4.62 6.30 -4.41
C LYS A 89 3.26 6.97 -4.64
N ALA A 90 2.20 6.39 -4.09
CA ALA A 90 0.87 7.00 -4.13
C ALA A 90 0.84 8.31 -3.33
N ILE A 91 1.48 8.34 -2.16
CA ILE A 91 1.60 9.53 -1.32
C ILE A 91 2.34 10.65 -2.07
N ALA A 92 3.47 10.34 -2.72
CA ALA A 92 4.21 11.32 -3.50
C ALA A 92 3.36 11.91 -4.64
N ASN A 93 2.58 11.10 -5.34
CA ASN A 93 1.68 11.57 -6.39
C ASN A 93 0.55 12.47 -5.82
N ILE A 94 0.04 12.17 -4.61
CA ILE A 94 -0.95 13.02 -3.92
C ILE A 94 -0.32 14.37 -3.53
N HIS A 95 0.90 14.38 -3.02
CA HIS A 95 1.65 15.60 -2.73
C HIS A 95 1.87 16.46 -3.97
N GLU A 96 2.29 15.83 -5.08
CA GLU A 96 2.48 16.50 -6.37
C GLU A 96 1.16 17.08 -6.89
N PHE A 97 0.08 16.29 -6.86
CA PHE A 97 -1.25 16.73 -7.29
C PHE A 97 -1.76 17.93 -6.48
N LEU A 98 -1.54 17.92 -5.17
CA LEU A 98 -1.96 19.01 -4.28
C LEU A 98 -1.04 20.24 -4.35
N GLY A 99 0.17 20.11 -4.89
CA GLY A 99 1.21 21.14 -4.80
C GLY A 99 1.62 21.45 -3.35
N MET A 100 1.38 20.51 -2.43
CA MET A 100 1.63 20.65 -0.99
C MET A 100 2.48 19.48 -0.51
N PRO A 101 3.82 19.61 -0.49
CA PRO A 101 4.71 18.49 -0.17
C PRO A 101 4.68 18.07 1.30
N ASP A 102 4.31 18.97 2.20
CA ASP A 102 4.35 18.73 3.66
C ASP A 102 2.98 18.36 4.25
N ILE A 103 1.93 18.26 3.43
CA ILE A 103 0.60 17.92 3.95
C ILE A 103 0.60 16.44 4.40
N PRO A 104 0.09 16.13 5.62
CA PRO A 104 -0.07 14.74 6.02
C PRO A 104 -1.04 14.02 5.07
N VAL A 105 -0.58 12.90 4.51
CA VAL A 105 -1.39 11.99 3.69
C VAL A 105 -1.56 10.70 4.48
N GLU A 106 -2.81 10.36 4.78
CA GLU A 106 -3.17 9.16 5.52
C GLU A 106 -3.70 8.10 4.56
N PHE A 107 -3.21 6.86 4.71
CA PHE A 107 -3.82 5.71 4.07
C PHE A 107 -5.01 5.24 4.90
N LEU A 108 -6.18 5.16 4.29
CA LEU A 108 -7.38 4.68 4.98
C LEU A 108 -7.55 3.17 4.84
N CYS A 109 -7.68 2.68 3.61
CA CYS A 109 -7.91 1.26 3.37
C CYS A 109 -7.78 0.86 1.91
N SER A 110 -7.44 -0.40 1.69
CA SER A 110 -7.56 -1.07 0.39
C SER A 110 -9.00 -1.48 0.11
N ARG A 111 -9.42 -1.40 -1.15
CA ARG A 111 -10.61 -2.06 -1.69
C ARG A 111 -10.20 -3.19 -2.61
N PHE A 112 -10.95 -4.28 -2.56
CA PHE A 112 -10.68 -5.49 -3.33
C PHE A 112 -11.88 -5.81 -4.21
N ASN A 113 -11.61 -6.40 -5.37
CA ASN A 113 -12.66 -6.88 -6.27
C ASN A 113 -13.24 -8.18 -5.70
N GLY A 114 -14.19 -8.08 -4.78
CA GLY A 114 -14.95 -9.21 -4.25
C GLY A 114 -16.42 -9.09 -4.60
N LYS A 115 -17.01 -10.15 -5.18
CA LYS A 115 -18.47 -10.34 -5.11
C LYS A 115 -18.81 -10.91 -3.73
N PRO A 116 -20.03 -10.69 -3.20
CA PRO A 116 -20.45 -11.23 -1.90
C PRO A 116 -20.29 -12.76 -1.76
N ASP A 117 -20.30 -13.48 -2.89
CA ASP A 117 -20.30 -14.95 -2.93
C ASP A 117 -18.95 -15.56 -3.39
N ASP A 118 -17.90 -14.75 -3.57
CA ASP A 118 -16.62 -15.22 -4.11
C ASP A 118 -15.60 -15.39 -2.97
N SER A 119 -15.43 -16.63 -2.51
CA SER A 119 -14.50 -17.03 -1.44
C SER A 119 -13.02 -16.92 -1.83
N GLY A 120 -12.70 -16.34 -3.00
CA GLY A 120 -11.35 -16.23 -3.57
C GLY A 120 -10.78 -14.82 -3.66
N THR A 121 -11.25 -13.86 -2.86
CA THR A 121 -10.71 -12.49 -2.90
C THR A 121 -9.23 -12.49 -2.51
N ASP A 122 -8.35 -12.11 -3.44
CA ASP A 122 -6.92 -11.97 -3.17
C ASP A 122 -6.64 -10.66 -2.42
N TYR A 123 -6.52 -10.76 -1.10
CA TYR A 123 -6.20 -9.64 -0.21
C TYR A 123 -4.74 -9.14 -0.31
N ASN A 124 -3.96 -9.65 -1.26
CA ASN A 124 -2.63 -9.12 -1.61
C ASN A 124 -2.67 -8.24 -2.87
N SER A 125 -3.77 -8.25 -3.62
CA SER A 125 -3.92 -7.51 -4.87
C SER A 125 -5.13 -6.55 -4.81
N PRO A 126 -4.99 -5.40 -4.14
CA PRO A 126 -6.07 -4.42 -4.08
C PRO A 126 -6.45 -3.89 -5.47
N ALA A 127 -7.74 -3.65 -5.65
CA ALA A 127 -8.29 -3.03 -6.86
C ALA A 127 -8.13 -1.51 -6.82
N SER A 128 -8.26 -0.92 -5.63
CA SER A 128 -8.03 0.50 -5.38
C SER A 128 -7.57 0.72 -3.93
N GLU A 129 -6.90 1.82 -3.66
CA GLU A 129 -6.56 2.28 -2.32
C GLU A 129 -7.21 3.63 -2.04
N GLN A 130 -7.61 3.87 -0.79
CA GLN A 130 -8.19 5.12 -0.34
C GLN A 130 -7.20 5.86 0.55
N TYR A 131 -7.04 7.15 0.29
CA TYR A 131 -6.19 8.05 1.05
C TYR A 131 -6.94 9.33 1.39
N GLU A 132 -6.52 10.02 2.44
CA GLU A 132 -6.98 11.36 2.78
C GLU A 132 -5.82 12.32 2.98
N ALA A 133 -5.98 13.53 2.49
CA ALA A 133 -5.04 14.62 2.73
C ALA A 133 -5.76 15.96 2.68
N ALA A 134 -5.52 16.81 3.68
CA ALA A 134 -6.31 18.03 3.89
C ALA A 134 -7.81 17.71 3.78
N LEU A 135 -8.57 18.43 2.93
CA LEU A 135 -10.02 18.29 2.80
C LEU A 135 -10.46 17.21 1.79
N PHE A 136 -9.51 16.48 1.22
CA PHE A 136 -9.75 15.61 0.07
C PHE A 136 -9.55 14.13 0.42
N SER A 137 -10.40 13.30 -0.18
CA SER A 137 -10.18 11.86 -0.30
C SER A 137 -9.66 11.55 -1.71
N PHE A 138 -8.81 10.53 -1.82
CA PHE A 138 -8.21 10.09 -3.07
C PHE A 138 -8.38 8.59 -3.22
N THR A 139 -8.90 8.18 -4.39
CA THR A 139 -8.82 6.80 -4.83
C THR A 139 -7.62 6.65 -5.74
N VAL A 140 -6.73 5.71 -5.42
CA VAL A 140 -5.51 5.44 -6.17
C VAL A 140 -5.56 4.03 -6.76
N ASP A 141 -5.20 3.90 -8.04
CA ASP A 141 -4.93 2.60 -8.66
C ASP A 141 -3.58 2.06 -8.14
N PRO A 142 -3.54 0.92 -7.42
CA PRO A 142 -2.31 0.41 -6.81
C PRO A 142 -1.27 -0.03 -7.84
N LYS A 143 -1.70 -0.36 -9.08
CA LYS A 143 -0.80 -0.84 -10.14
C LYS A 143 0.02 0.30 -10.74
N THR A 144 -0.61 1.45 -10.93
CA THR A 144 0.01 2.62 -11.57
C THR A 144 0.41 3.70 -10.55
N ASN A 145 -0.16 3.65 -9.35
CA ASN A 145 -0.16 4.70 -8.33
C ASN A 145 -0.82 6.01 -8.79
N TYR A 146 -1.60 5.98 -9.86
CA TYR A 146 -2.33 7.16 -10.32
C TYR A 146 -3.57 7.41 -9.49
N ILE A 147 -3.83 8.69 -9.25
CA ILE A 147 -5.08 9.17 -8.68
C ILE A 147 -6.16 8.98 -9.75
N VAL A 148 -7.15 8.15 -9.46
CA VAL A 148 -8.27 7.85 -10.38
C VAL A 148 -9.56 8.55 -9.97
N GLU A 149 -9.67 8.97 -8.71
CA GLU A 149 -10.81 9.73 -8.19
C GLU A 149 -10.35 10.65 -7.05
N MET A 150 -10.98 11.82 -6.95
CA MET A 150 -10.83 12.75 -5.83
C MET A 150 -12.23 13.11 -5.33
N GLY A 151 -12.41 13.09 -4.01
CA GLY A 151 -13.65 13.49 -3.35
C GLY A 151 -13.38 14.32 -2.10
N GLU A 152 -14.42 14.49 -1.29
CA GLU A 152 -14.28 15.09 0.04
C GLU A 152 -13.80 14.04 1.04
N ALA A 153 -12.93 14.42 1.97
CA ALA A 153 -12.50 13.53 3.05
C ALA A 153 -13.68 13.10 3.94
N GLU A 154 -13.78 11.81 4.28
CA GLU A 154 -14.86 11.23 5.09
C GLU A 154 -14.88 11.82 6.51
N ARG A 155 -13.71 12.14 7.07
CA ARG A 155 -13.59 12.79 8.40
C ARG A 155 -14.31 14.14 8.52
N ARG A 156 -14.76 14.72 7.40
CA ARG A 156 -15.42 16.03 7.38
C ARG A 156 -16.88 15.98 7.80
N TRP A 157 -17.43 14.81 8.09
CA TRP A 157 -18.78 14.72 8.62
C TRP A 157 -18.94 13.54 9.56
N GLY A 158 -19.91 13.63 10.45
CA GLY A 158 -20.23 12.54 11.35
C GLY A 158 -21.62 12.70 11.95
N THR A 159 -22.04 11.71 12.73
CA THR A 159 -23.35 11.70 13.37
C THR A 159 -23.20 12.14 14.83
N LYS A 160 -23.97 13.14 15.23
CA LYS A 160 -24.08 13.57 16.64
C LYS A 160 -24.92 12.58 17.44
N GLY A 161 -24.87 12.67 18.77
CA GLY A 161 -25.66 11.80 19.66
C GLY A 161 -27.18 11.91 19.49
N ASP A 162 -27.67 12.99 18.86
CA ASP A 162 -29.09 13.21 18.52
C ASP A 162 -29.47 12.68 17.10
N GLY A 163 -28.53 12.03 16.40
CA GLY A 163 -28.72 11.51 15.05
C GLY A 163 -28.54 12.54 13.93
N THR A 164 -28.30 13.81 14.24
CA THR A 164 -28.03 14.85 13.24
C THR A 164 -26.59 14.78 12.71
N ARG A 165 -26.36 15.20 11.46
CA ARG A 165 -25.00 15.26 10.91
C ARG A 165 -24.29 16.54 11.36
N TRP A 166 -23.03 16.44 11.73
CA TRP A 166 -22.11 17.57 11.78
C TRP A 166 -21.20 17.55 10.56
N PHE A 167 -20.73 18.72 10.16
CA PHE A 167 -19.77 18.90 9.07
C PHE A 167 -18.62 19.77 9.56
N GLU A 168 -17.38 19.44 9.17
CA GLU A 168 -16.22 20.29 9.38
C GLU A 168 -16.39 21.57 8.57
N GLY A 169 -16.21 22.73 9.22
CA GLY A 169 -16.33 24.03 8.57
C GLY A 169 -15.41 24.11 7.36
N MET A 170 -15.98 24.29 6.18
CA MET A 170 -15.17 24.56 4.99
C MET A 170 -14.56 25.95 5.15
N PRO A 171 -13.34 26.19 4.62
CA PRO A 171 -12.96 27.55 4.29
C PRO A 171 -14.09 28.15 3.44
N GLU A 172 -14.61 29.31 3.84
CA GLU A 172 -15.53 30.03 2.96
C GLU A 172 -14.81 30.26 1.64
N TYR A 173 -15.47 29.91 0.54
CA TYR A 173 -14.95 30.23 -0.77
C TYR A 173 -14.71 31.74 -0.81
N ASP A 174 -13.46 32.13 -1.11
CA ASP A 174 -13.13 33.53 -1.34
C ASP A 174 -13.84 33.97 -2.62
N ASN A 175 -15.09 34.41 -2.46
CA ASN A 175 -15.93 34.96 -3.52
C ASN A 175 -15.45 36.37 -3.93
N THR A 176 -14.33 36.86 -3.40
CA THR A 176 -13.69 38.02 -4.01
C THR A 176 -13.19 37.60 -5.39
N SER A 177 -13.63 38.32 -6.41
CA SER A 177 -13.18 38.12 -7.77
C SER A 177 -11.68 38.44 -7.87
N ARG A 178 -10.81 37.48 -7.58
CA ARG A 178 -9.36 37.63 -7.83
C ARG A 178 -9.09 37.98 -9.29
N TYR A 179 -9.98 37.54 -10.19
CA TYR A 179 -10.00 37.90 -11.59
C TYR A 179 -11.41 38.37 -11.97
N THR A 180 -11.56 39.67 -12.25
CA THR A 180 -12.85 40.29 -12.62
C THR A 180 -13.09 40.31 -14.12
N THR A 181 -12.08 39.99 -14.94
CA THR A 181 -12.13 40.14 -16.39
C THR A 181 -11.67 38.87 -17.10
N LYS A 182 -12.24 38.63 -18.28
CA LYS A 182 -11.93 37.46 -19.12
C LYS A 182 -10.44 37.39 -19.47
N GLU A 183 -9.80 38.54 -19.64
CA GLU A 183 -8.39 38.69 -19.99
C GLU A 183 -7.46 38.21 -18.86
N ALA A 184 -7.87 38.40 -17.60
CA ALA A 184 -7.11 37.95 -16.44
C ALA A 184 -7.22 36.43 -16.22
N ILE A 185 -8.40 35.86 -16.51
CA ILE A 185 -8.63 34.41 -16.48
C ILE A 185 -7.86 33.72 -17.63
N ARG A 186 -7.81 34.34 -18.81
CA ARG A 186 -7.21 33.75 -20.01
C ARG A 186 -5.73 33.41 -19.82
N LYS A 187 -4.95 34.27 -19.17
CA LYS A 187 -3.51 34.00 -18.92
C LYS A 187 -3.30 32.76 -18.05
N VAL A 188 -4.09 32.60 -16.99
CA VAL A 188 -3.98 31.45 -16.09
C VAL A 188 -4.43 30.17 -16.81
N ALA A 189 -5.50 30.24 -17.60
CA ALA A 189 -5.98 29.10 -18.38
C ALA A 189 -5.00 28.68 -19.48
N GLU A 190 -4.31 29.63 -20.11
CA GLU A 190 -3.26 29.38 -21.12
C GLU A 190 -2.00 28.73 -20.51
N GLU A 191 -1.73 28.91 -19.21
CA GLU A 191 -0.61 28.26 -18.51
C GLU A 191 -0.89 26.79 -18.14
N PHE A 192 -2.16 26.38 -18.11
CA PHE A 192 -2.58 25.01 -17.80
C PHE A 192 -2.73 24.11 -19.03
N MET A 193 -2.71 24.66 -20.25
CA MET A 193 -2.78 23.93 -21.54
C MET A 193 -1.38 23.74 -22.13
#